data_AF-A0A7S2TIP5-F1
#
_entry.id   AF-A0A7S2TIP5-F1
#
_cell.length_a   1.000
_cell.length_b   1.000
_cell.length_c   1.000
_cell.angle_alpha   90.00
_cell.angle_beta   90.00
_cell.angle_gamma   90.00
#
_symmetry.space_group_name_H-M   'P 1'
#
loop_
_entity.id
_entity.type
_entity.pdbx_description
1 polymer ?
#
loop_
_entity_poly.entity_id
_entity_poly.type
_entity_poly.pdbx_seq_one_letter_code
_entity_poly.pdbx_strand_id
1 'polypeptide(L)'
;VESHDVAKDGKLDILEIGCGPGNTTTLLLNRLRFCEKPLKSVNILSTDFSEKMLEIAAKRLREVPKESAIKVELKKMDACDLASLKTGTYDRLISNLCYMLLPGGFLLCSPPCVRLQSWLLLA
;
A
#
# COMPACT_ATOMS: atom_id res chain seq x y z
N VAL A 1 8.30 -25.30 -0.36
CA VAL A 1 7.82 -24.05 0.25
C VAL A 1 6.75 -23.53 -0.68
N GLU A 2 5.49 -23.83 -0.37
CA GLU A 2 4.35 -23.58 -1.25
C GLU A 2 4.15 -22.08 -1.43
N SER A 3 4.24 -21.63 -2.68
CA SER A 3 3.84 -20.31 -3.10
C SER A 3 2.32 -20.21 -2.98
N HIS A 4 1.83 -19.59 -1.92
CA HIS A 4 0.44 -19.17 -1.86
C HIS A 4 0.17 -18.21 -3.03
N ASP A 5 -0.42 -18.74 -4.11
CA ASP A 5 -0.94 -17.97 -5.24
C ASP A 5 -2.08 -17.09 -4.68
N VAL A 6 -1.82 -15.79 -4.61
CA VAL A 6 -2.63 -14.82 -3.85
C VAL A 6 -3.68 -14.11 -4.69
N ALA A 7 -3.51 -14.08 -5.99
CA ALA A 7 -4.49 -13.47 -6.88
C ALA A 7 -5.64 -14.47 -7.09
N LYS A 8 -6.77 -14.27 -6.40
CA LYS A 8 -7.99 -15.04 -6.70
C LYS A 8 -8.38 -14.77 -8.15
N ASP A 9 -8.37 -15.83 -8.97
CA ASP A 9 -8.73 -15.77 -10.40
C ASP A 9 -7.90 -14.81 -11.28
N GLY A 10 -6.69 -14.46 -10.83
CA GLY A 10 -5.83 -13.47 -11.50
C GLY A 10 -6.23 -12.01 -11.22
N LYS A 11 -7.09 -11.78 -10.23
CA LYS A 11 -7.41 -10.45 -9.68
C LYS A 11 -6.60 -10.20 -8.41
N LEU A 12 -6.14 -8.96 -8.22
CA LEU A 12 -5.40 -8.56 -7.03
C LEU A 12 -5.87 -7.18 -6.53
N ASP A 13 -6.42 -7.13 -5.32
CA ASP A 13 -6.84 -5.91 -4.65
C ASP A 13 -5.86 -5.55 -3.52
N ILE A 14 -5.26 -4.36 -3.59
CA ILE A 14 -4.20 -3.88 -2.69
C ILE A 14 -4.68 -2.61 -1.99
N LEU A 15 -4.58 -2.58 -0.67
CA LEU A 15 -4.74 -1.37 0.14
C LEU A 15 -3.37 -0.88 0.60
N GLU A 16 -3.08 0.39 0.37
CA GLU A 16 -1.93 1.08 0.90
C GLU A 16 -2.38 2.23 1.83
N ILE A 17 -1.89 2.22 3.07
CA ILE A 17 -2.18 3.24 4.09
C ILE A 17 -0.93 4.07 4.34
N GLY A 18 -1.07 5.39 4.25
CA GLY A 18 0.04 6.35 4.36
C GLY A 18 0.94 6.36 3.13
N CYS A 19 0.38 6.43 1.93
CA CYS A 19 1.15 6.33 0.68
C CYS A 19 2.18 7.47 0.50
N GLY A 20 2.06 8.57 1.25
CA GLY A 20 2.93 9.72 1.16
C GLY A 20 3.03 10.22 -0.27
N PRO A 21 4.24 10.50 -0.80
CA PRO A 21 4.42 10.97 -2.17
C PRO A 21 4.30 9.85 -3.24
N GLY A 22 3.85 8.63 -2.87
CA GLY A 22 3.59 7.53 -3.81
C GLY A 22 4.80 6.67 -4.18
N ASN A 23 5.89 6.69 -3.40
CA ASN A 23 7.11 5.91 -3.70
C ASN A 23 6.83 4.40 -3.77
N THR A 24 6.12 3.89 -2.77
CA THR A 24 5.83 2.46 -2.65
C THR A 24 4.86 2.01 -3.75
N THR A 25 3.83 2.82 -4.04
CA THR A 25 2.94 2.60 -5.19
C THR A 25 3.71 2.55 -6.50
N THR A 26 4.66 3.47 -6.74
CA THR A 26 5.50 3.47 -7.95
C THR A 26 6.36 2.20 -8.04
N LEU A 27 6.98 1.78 -6.93
CA LEU A 27 7.77 0.56 -6.90
C LEU A 27 6.92 -0.68 -7.19
N LEU A 28 5.72 -0.72 -6.63
CA LEU A 28 4.75 -1.79 -6.85
C LEU A 28 4.34 -1.87 -8.32
N LEU A 29 3.98 -0.75 -8.94
CA LEU A 29 3.67 -0.67 -10.37
C LEU A 29 4.82 -1.20 -11.23
N ASN A 30 6.05 -0.80 -10.93
CA ASN A 30 7.21 -1.31 -11.65
C ASN A 30 7.39 -2.81 -11.49
N ARG A 31 7.18 -3.38 -10.30
CA ARG A 31 7.30 -4.83 -10.07
C ARG A 31 6.21 -5.63 -10.78
N LEU A 32 4.97 -5.13 -10.78
CA LEU A 32 3.84 -5.82 -11.40
C LEU A 32 4.03 -6.01 -12.91
N ARG A 33 4.74 -5.09 -13.58
CA ARG A 33 5.09 -5.19 -15.01
C ARG A 33 6.03 -6.35 -15.34
N PHE A 34 6.75 -6.87 -14.35
CA PHE A 34 7.70 -7.98 -14.52
C PHE A 34 7.17 -9.28 -13.90
N CYS A 35 5.88 -9.34 -13.52
CA CYS A 35 5.29 -10.58 -13.05
C CYS A 35 5.19 -11.60 -14.20
N GLU A 36 5.74 -12.80 -13.98
CA GLU A 36 5.75 -13.90 -14.96
C GLU A 36 4.34 -14.40 -15.32
N LYS A 37 3.40 -14.32 -14.36
CA LYS A 37 1.98 -14.61 -14.60
C LYS A 37 1.22 -13.30 -14.79
N PRO A 38 0.59 -13.06 -15.97
CA PRO A 38 -0.17 -11.85 -16.20
C PRO A 38 -1.41 -11.81 -15.30
N LEU A 39 -1.54 -10.76 -14.51
CA LEU A 39 -2.74 -10.48 -13.71
C LEU A 39 -3.81 -9.91 -14.64
N LYS A 40 -5.04 -10.42 -14.53
CA LYS A 40 -6.20 -9.95 -15.31
C LYS A 40 -6.66 -8.57 -14.83
N SER A 41 -6.53 -8.31 -13.53
CA SER A 41 -6.93 -7.03 -12.94
C SER A 41 -6.14 -6.79 -11.64
N VAL A 42 -5.64 -5.57 -11.49
CA VAL A 42 -5.03 -5.11 -10.23
C VAL A 42 -5.70 -3.80 -9.84
N ASN A 43 -6.24 -3.73 -8.63
CA ASN A 43 -6.79 -2.50 -8.06
C ASN A 43 -5.95 -2.11 -6.86
N ILE A 44 -5.35 -0.93 -6.89
CA ILE A 44 -4.54 -0.38 -5.80
C ILE A 44 -5.28 0.82 -5.25
N LEU A 45 -5.71 0.77 -3.99
CA LEU A 45 -6.21 1.91 -3.26
C LEU A 45 -5.09 2.45 -2.36
N SER A 46 -4.52 3.57 -2.75
CA SER A 46 -3.46 4.26 -2.00
C SER A 46 -4.05 5.42 -1.23
N THR A 47 -3.85 5.42 0.08
CA THR A 47 -4.50 6.36 1.00
C THR A 47 -3.49 7.16 1.80
N ASP A 48 -3.83 8.42 2.09
CA ASP A 48 -3.03 9.29 2.95
C ASP A 48 -3.95 10.32 3.61
N PHE A 49 -3.61 10.81 4.81
CA PHE A 49 -4.40 11.83 5.49
C PHE A 49 -4.15 13.23 4.88
N SER A 50 -2.97 13.43 4.30
CA SER A 50 -2.54 14.70 3.73
C SER A 50 -2.94 14.82 2.26
N GLU A 51 -3.84 15.76 1.95
CA GLU A 51 -4.17 16.11 0.56
C GLU A 51 -2.93 16.51 -0.23
N LYS A 52 -1.97 17.18 0.41
CA LYS A 52 -0.75 17.59 -0.27
C LYS A 52 0.10 16.40 -0.72
N MET A 53 0.14 15.33 0.08
CA MET A 53 0.82 14.10 -0.29
C MET A 53 0.11 13.40 -1.45
N LEU A 54 -1.22 13.37 -1.43
CA LEU A 54 -2.01 12.80 -2.53
C LEU A 54 -1.83 13.57 -3.84
N GLU A 55 -1.73 14.91 -3.81
CA GLU A 55 -1.39 15.71 -5.00
C GLU A 55 -0.03 15.33 -5.59
N ILE A 56 0.99 15.19 -4.73
CA ILE A 56 2.35 14.80 -5.13
C ILE A 56 2.35 13.38 -5.70
N ALA A 57 1.69 12.44 -5.02
CA ALA A 57 1.54 11.07 -5.47
C ALA A 57 0.82 11.01 -6.82
N ALA A 58 -0.27 11.77 -6.99
CA ALA A 58 -1.01 11.84 -8.25
C ALA A 58 -0.12 12.34 -9.40
N LYS A 59 0.67 13.40 -9.16
CA LYS A 59 1.61 13.90 -10.17
C LYS A 59 2.62 12.83 -10.57
N ARG A 60 3.25 12.19 -9.59
CA ARG A 60 4.23 11.12 -9.84
C ARG A 60 3.61 9.92 -10.57
N LEU A 61 2.44 9.48 -10.16
CA LEU A 61 1.78 8.31 -10.71
C LEU A 61 1.22 8.52 -12.13
N ARG A 62 1.16 9.76 -12.63
CA ARG A 62 0.89 10.04 -14.05
C ARG A 62 2.10 9.77 -14.95
N GLU A 63 3.30 9.89 -14.40
CA GLU A 63 4.56 9.70 -15.14
C GLU A 63 4.98 8.22 -15.20
N VAL A 64 4.37 7.36 -14.36
CA VAL A 64 4.65 5.93 -14.34
C VAL A 64 3.80 5.22 -15.40
N PRO A 65 4.40 4.48 -16.34
CA PRO A 65 3.64 3.66 -17.29
C PRO A 65 2.81 2.61 -16.54
N LYS A 66 1.52 2.54 -16.85
CA LYS A 66 0.58 1.56 -16.28
C LYS A 66 0.01 0.70 -17.38
N GLU A 67 -0.05 -0.60 -17.12
CA GLU A 67 -0.80 -1.53 -17.97
C GLU A 67 -2.30 -1.31 -17.78
N SER A 68 -3.09 -1.56 -18.82
CA SER A 68 -4.54 -1.34 -18.84
C SER A 68 -5.29 -2.12 -17.74
N ALA A 69 -4.71 -3.25 -17.30
CA ALA A 69 -5.24 -4.09 -16.24
C ALA A 69 -5.05 -3.49 -14.83
N ILE A 70 -4.21 -2.46 -14.66
CA ILE A 70 -3.87 -1.88 -13.37
C ILE A 70 -4.61 -0.56 -13.16
N LYS A 71 -5.41 -0.50 -12.10
CA LYS A 71 -6.09 0.70 -11.63
C LYS A 71 -5.49 1.15 -10.31
N VAL A 72 -5.19 2.45 -10.22
CA VAL A 72 -4.69 3.07 -8.99
C VAL A 72 -5.64 4.20 -8.61
N GLU A 73 -6.21 4.10 -7.42
CA GLU A 73 -7.06 5.13 -6.81
C GLU A 73 -6.29 5.76 -5.65
N LEU A 74 -6.33 7.09 -5.59
CA LEU A 74 -5.81 7.86 -4.47
C LEU A 74 -6.97 8.39 -3.65
N LYS A 75 -6.96 8.17 -2.34
CA LYS A 75 -8.05 8.59 -1.46
C LYS A 75 -7.55 9.19 -0.17
N LYS A 76 -8.13 10.34 0.22
CA LYS A 76 -7.90 10.92 1.53
C LYS A 76 -8.53 10.04 2.61
N MET A 77 -7.73 9.65 3.59
CA MET A 77 -8.18 8.80 4.69
C MET A 77 -7.29 9.01 5.91
N ASP A 78 -7.91 9.11 7.09
CA ASP A 78 -7.20 8.95 8.35
C ASP A 78 -6.97 7.45 8.60
N ALA A 79 -5.73 7.05 8.86
CA ALA A 79 -5.39 5.66 9.14
C ALA A 79 -6.11 5.10 10.39
N CYS A 80 -6.55 5.98 11.30
CA CYS A 80 -7.35 5.62 12.47
C CYS A 80 -8.85 5.45 12.15
N ASP A 81 -9.32 5.98 11.01
CA ASP A 81 -10.72 5.89 10.57
C ASP A 81 -10.87 5.05 9.29
N LEU A 82 -10.80 3.74 9.50
CA LEU A 82 -11.02 2.75 8.46
C LEU A 82 -12.49 2.56 8.09
N ALA A 83 -13.44 3.21 8.80
CA ALA A 83 -14.87 3.10 8.48
C ALA A 83 -15.20 3.70 7.10
N SER A 84 -14.33 4.60 6.62
CA SER A 84 -14.42 5.19 5.28
C SER A 84 -14.04 4.23 4.14
N LEU A 85 -13.39 3.09 4.45
CA LEU A 85 -13.17 2.02 3.49
C LEU A 85 -14.48 1.24 3.33
N LYS A 86 -14.91 1.01 2.09
CA LYS A 86 -16.03 0.10 1.84
C LYS A 86 -15.72 -1.24 2.50
N THR A 87 -16.75 -1.92 3.00
CA THR A 87 -16.69 -3.31 3.48
C THR A 87 -16.27 -4.23 2.34
N GLY A 88 -14.97 -4.26 2.07
CA GLY A 88 -14.34 -5.06 1.03
C GLY A 88 -13.15 -5.81 1.64
N THR A 89 -12.82 -6.95 1.06
CA THR A 89 -11.62 -7.71 1.40
C THR A 89 -10.49 -7.30 0.46
N TYR A 90 -9.33 -6.97 1.01
CA TYR A 90 -8.11 -6.74 0.23
C TYR A 90 -7.21 -7.98 0.31
N ASP A 91 -6.60 -8.36 -0.81
CA ASP A 91 -5.66 -9.49 -0.87
C ASP A 91 -4.31 -9.13 -0.23
N ARG A 92 -3.99 -7.83 -0.21
CA ARG A 92 -2.75 -7.27 0.34
C ARG A 92 -3.00 -5.95 1.06
N LEU A 93 -2.29 -5.79 2.18
CA LEU A 93 -2.20 -4.55 2.94
C LEU A 93 -0.75 -4.07 2.99
N ILE A 94 -0.54 -2.80 2.67
CA ILE A 94 0.73 -2.09 2.81
C ILE A 94 0.48 -0.92 3.76
N SER A 95 1.31 -0.77 4.80
CA SER A 95 1.24 0.37 5.71
C SER A 95 2.59 1.05 5.75
N ASN A 96 2.62 2.32 5.35
CA ASN A 96 3.81 3.16 5.37
C ASN A 96 3.57 4.27 6.39
N LEU A 97 4.48 4.42 7.36
CA LEU A 97 4.51 5.53 8.33
C LEU A 97 3.19 5.79 9.08
N CYS A 98 2.34 4.78 9.26
CA CYS A 98 1.17 4.89 10.11
C CYS A 98 1.60 4.74 11.57
N TYR A 99 1.60 5.84 12.31
CA TYR A 99 1.76 5.82 13.76
C TYR A 99 0.49 5.25 14.38
N MET A 100 0.48 3.96 14.66
CA MET A 100 -0.62 3.35 15.41
C MET A 100 -0.35 3.60 16.90
N LEU A 101 -1.13 4.49 17.51
CA LEU A 101 -1.18 4.66 18.96
C LEU A 101 -2.03 3.53 19.54
N LEU A 102 -1.39 2.53 20.14
CA LEU A 102 -2.10 1.51 20.91
C LEU A 102 -2.49 2.07 22.29
N PRO A 103 -3.63 1.64 22.87
CA PRO A 103 -3.92 1.89 24.28
C PRO A 103 -2.74 1.38 25.12
N GLY A 104 -2.03 2.30 25.79
CA GLY A 104 -0.77 2.00 26.51
C GLY A 104 0.47 2.77 26.04
N GLY A 105 0.36 3.60 24.99
CA GLY A 105 1.43 4.54 24.60
C GLY A 105 2.53 3.96 23.69
N PHE A 106 2.30 2.78 23.11
CA PHE A 106 3.23 2.19 22.14
C PHE A 106 3.03 2.81 20.75
N LEU A 107 4.12 3.26 20.14
CA LEU A 107 4.18 3.87 18.82
C LEU A 107 4.75 2.84 17.82
N LEU A 108 3.91 2.29 16.93
CA LEU A 108 4.42 1.45 15.84
C LEU A 108 4.87 2.37 14.69
N CYS A 109 6.16 2.33 14.34
CA CYS A 109 6.71 3.07 13.20
C CYS A 109 7.26 2.07 12.18
N SER A 110 6.87 2.23 10.90
CA SER A 110 7.63 1.68 9.79
C SER A 110 8.50 2.80 9.22
N PRO A 111 9.73 3.01 9.72
CA PRO A 111 10.62 4.04 9.18
C PRO A 111 10.93 3.74 7.70
N PRO A 112 11.22 4.77 6.88
CA PRO A 112 11.69 4.55 5.52
C PRO A 112 13.03 3.80 5.61
N CYS A 113 13.03 2.54 5.15
CA CYS A 113 14.12 1.58 5.09
C CYS A 113 15.53 2.09 5.46
N VAL A 114 15.97 1.81 6.68
CA VAL A 114 17.39 1.58 6.99
C VAL A 114 17.46 0.30 7.82
N ARG A 115 17.90 -0.80 7.19
CA ARG A 115 18.24 -2.12 7.77
C ARG A 115 17.30 -2.68 8.85
N LEU A 116 16.42 -3.59 8.45
CA LEU A 116 15.83 -4.60 9.34
C LEU A 116 16.91 -5.61 9.80
N GLN A 117 17.65 -5.24 10.84
CA GLN A 117 18.17 -6.11 11.89
C GLN A 117 17.84 -5.32 13.17
N SER A 118 16.93 -5.71 14.04
CA SER A 118 16.90 -6.97 14.78
C SER A 118 15.53 -7.12 15.44
N TRP A 119 15.18 -8.36 15.76
CA TRP A 119 14.05 -8.70 16.62
C TRP A 119 14.26 -8.23 18.06
N LEU A 120 13.11 -8.15 18.76
CA LEU A 120 12.85 -8.62 20.13
C LEU A 120 12.92 -7.64 21.30
N LEU A 121 11.79 -7.64 22.03
CA LEU A 121 11.60 -7.59 23.49
C LEU A 121 12.51 -6.67 24.31
N LEU A 122 11.89 -5.82 25.14
CA LEU A 122 12.28 -5.67 26.55
C LEU A 122 11.10 -5.13 27.39
N ALA A 123 10.76 -5.94 28.40
CA ALA A 123 10.02 -5.66 29.65
C ALA A 123 8.59 -5.11 29.57
#